data_AF-A0A916P8H5-F1
#
_entry.id   AF-A0A916P8H5-F1
#
_cell.length_a   1.000
_cell.length_b   1.000
_cell.length_c   1.000
_cell.angle_alpha   90.00
_cell.angle_beta   90.00
_cell.angle_gamma   90.00
#
_symmetry.space_group_name_H-M   'P 1'
#
loop_
_entity.id
_entity.type
_entity.pdbx_description
1 polymer ?
#
loop_
_entity_poly.entity_id
_entity_poly.type
_entity_poly.pdbx_seq_one_letter_code
_entity_poly.pdbx_strand_id
1 'polypeptide(L)'
;MSAPRVAEALANGLAADPLFCDLLANLHLHLEQEVDVDRVIEVKRTSIAAVIALVDAIESALPALGRSGAFDILLAAYSLAATLWQIANPPERLTDAYAEEPELLPPEWNLDFAAALTRLLTATLLGLLAGSPCECRSPTR
;
A
#
# COMPACT_ATOMS: atom_id res chain seq x y z
N MET A 1 13.96 9.23 -8.34
CA MET A 1 12.76 8.76 -9.08
C MET A 1 11.65 9.81 -8.95
N SER A 2 10.62 9.80 -9.79
CA SER A 2 9.44 10.66 -9.64
C SER A 2 8.37 9.95 -8.79
N ALA A 3 7.41 10.71 -8.22
CA ALA A 3 6.30 10.14 -7.45
C ALA A 3 5.53 9.03 -8.21
N PRO A 4 5.10 9.21 -9.48
CA PRO A 4 4.43 8.13 -10.21
C PRO A 4 5.28 6.86 -10.36
N ARG A 5 6.60 6.99 -10.52
CA ARG A 5 7.50 5.83 -10.63
C ARG A 5 7.69 5.09 -9.30
N VAL A 6 7.66 5.80 -8.18
CA VAL A 6 7.67 5.16 -6.85
C VAL A 6 6.35 4.43 -6.60
N ALA A 7 5.21 5.07 -6.92
CA ALA A 7 3.90 4.45 -6.84
C ALA A 7 3.80 3.17 -7.67
N GLU A 8 4.25 3.23 -8.93
CA GLU A 8 4.27 2.08 -9.84
C GLU A 8 5.15 0.94 -9.30
N ALA A 9 6.34 1.25 -8.77
CA ALA A 9 7.23 0.25 -8.19
C ALA A 9 6.61 -0.46 -6.97
N LEU A 10 5.95 0.28 -6.08
CA LEU A 10 5.23 -0.29 -4.93
C LEU A 10 4.06 -1.14 -5.38
N ALA A 11 3.24 -0.63 -6.31
CA ALA A 11 2.06 -1.34 -6.79
C ALA A 11 2.44 -2.64 -7.52
N ASN A 12 3.47 -2.61 -8.38
CA ASN A 12 3.95 -3.79 -9.07
C ASN A 12 4.59 -4.80 -8.12
N GLY A 13 5.31 -4.34 -7.09
CA GLY A 13 5.88 -5.22 -6.06
C GLY A 13 4.80 -5.97 -5.29
N LEU A 14 3.70 -5.29 -4.94
CA LEU A 14 2.56 -5.91 -4.26
C LEU A 14 1.76 -6.83 -5.20
N ALA A 15 1.54 -6.41 -6.46
CA ALA A 15 0.84 -7.22 -7.46
C ALA A 15 1.58 -8.50 -7.82
N ALA A 16 2.91 -8.53 -7.64
CA ALA A 16 3.74 -9.71 -7.85
C ALA A 16 3.59 -10.76 -6.74
N ASP A 17 2.99 -10.43 -5.60
CA ASP A 17 2.75 -11.37 -4.49
C ASP A 17 1.28 -11.33 -4.00
N PRO A 18 0.38 -12.02 -4.73
CA PRO A 18 -1.02 -12.20 -4.36
C PRO A 18 -1.24 -12.69 -2.92
N LEU A 19 -0.45 -13.70 -2.50
CA LEU A 19 -0.59 -14.31 -1.19
C LEU A 19 -0.25 -13.31 -0.09
N PHE A 20 0.79 -12.49 -0.28
CA PHE A 20 1.10 -11.43 0.66
C PHE A 20 -0.05 -10.43 0.78
N CYS A 21 -0.70 -10.03 -0.32
CA CYS A 21 -1.85 -9.13 -0.29
C CYS A 21 -3.05 -9.73 0.46
N ASP A 22 -3.33 -11.02 0.29
CA ASP A 22 -4.35 -11.74 1.08
C ASP A 22 -3.99 -11.75 2.57
N LEU A 23 -2.74 -12.05 2.92
CA LEU A 23 -2.29 -12.06 4.31
C LEU A 23 -2.34 -10.67 4.96
N LEU A 24 -2.05 -9.60 4.23
CA LEU A 24 -2.14 -8.23 4.73
C LEU A 24 -3.56 -7.89 5.23
N ALA A 25 -4.60 -8.36 4.54
CA ALA A 25 -6.00 -8.15 4.95
C ALA A 25 -6.31 -8.83 6.30
N ASN A 26 -5.60 -9.91 6.62
CA ASN A 26 -5.80 -10.70 7.82
C ASN A 26 -4.86 -10.32 8.98
N LEU A 27 -3.84 -9.50 8.72
CA LEU A 27 -2.77 -9.20 9.67
C LEU A 27 -3.29 -8.61 10.99
N HIS A 28 -4.06 -7.53 10.93
CA HIS A 28 -4.53 -6.82 12.14
C HIS A 28 -5.81 -7.43 12.72
N LEU A 29 -6.60 -8.13 11.91
CA LEU A 29 -7.89 -8.68 12.31
C LEU A 29 -7.77 -10.09 12.90
N HIS A 30 -6.86 -10.91 12.37
CA HIS A 30 -6.70 -12.30 12.79
C HIS A 30 -5.36 -12.52 13.49
N LEU A 31 -4.23 -12.24 12.83
CA LEU A 31 -2.92 -12.57 13.40
C LEU A 31 -2.72 -11.90 14.78
N GLU A 32 -3.01 -10.61 14.90
CA GLU A 32 -2.78 -9.86 16.15
C GLU A 32 -3.81 -10.13 17.25
N GLN A 33 -4.97 -10.69 16.91
CA GLN A 33 -6.08 -10.89 17.86
C GLN A 33 -6.23 -12.34 18.31
N GLU A 34 -5.94 -13.30 17.43
CA GLU A 34 -6.32 -14.71 17.59
C GLU A 34 -5.12 -15.63 17.86
N VAL A 35 -3.89 -15.12 17.74
CA VAL A 35 -2.65 -15.89 17.89
C VAL A 35 -1.93 -15.53 19.18
N ASP A 36 -1.16 -16.48 19.73
CA ASP A 36 -0.31 -16.26 20.89
C ASP A 36 0.63 -15.06 20.70
N VAL A 37 0.78 -14.26 21.75
CA VAL A 37 1.54 -13.01 21.73
C VAL A 37 3.01 -13.21 21.33
N ASP A 38 3.63 -14.31 21.73
CA ASP A 38 5.04 -14.58 21.40
C ASP A 38 5.22 -14.79 19.89
N ARG A 39 4.23 -15.43 19.23
CA ARG A 39 4.21 -15.59 17.77
C ARG A 39 4.00 -14.26 17.06
N VAL A 40 3.10 -13.40 17.56
CA VAL A 40 2.91 -12.05 17.02
C VAL A 40 4.21 -11.24 17.11
N ILE A 41 4.92 -11.31 18.24
CA ILE A 41 6.21 -10.64 18.43
C ILE A 41 7.27 -11.17 17.46
N GLU A 42 7.35 -12.48 17.23
CA GLU A 42 8.26 -13.09 16.25
C GLU A 42 8.01 -12.55 14.83
N VAL A 43 6.74 -12.46 14.41
CA VAL A 43 6.36 -11.88 13.12
C VAL A 43 6.78 -10.40 13.06
N LYS A 44 6.44 -9.59 14.06
CA LYS A 44 6.79 -8.17 14.09
C LYS A 44 8.31 -7.95 14.02
N ARG A 45 9.11 -8.74 14.74
CA ARG A 45 10.58 -8.67 14.69
C ARG A 45 11.12 -8.99 13.30
N THR A 46 10.49 -9.91 12.58
CA THR A 46 10.88 -10.25 11.21
C THR A 46 10.48 -9.14 10.24
N SER A 47 9.25 -8.64 10.35
CA SER A 47 8.72 -7.61 9.45
C SER A 47 9.38 -6.25 9.63
N ILE A 48 9.83 -5.88 10.83
CA ILE A 48 10.36 -4.54 11.09
C ILE A 48 11.64 -4.25 10.28
N ALA A 49 12.49 -5.27 10.07
CA ALA A 49 13.68 -5.12 9.23
C ALA A 49 13.32 -4.80 7.77
N ALA A 50 12.29 -5.47 7.24
CA ALA A 50 11.78 -5.20 5.90
C ALA A 50 11.13 -3.80 5.80
N VAL A 51 10.37 -3.40 6.81
CA VAL A 51 9.76 -2.06 6.89
C VAL A 51 10.84 -0.98 6.87
N ILE A 52 11.89 -1.12 7.69
CA ILE A 52 13.00 -0.15 7.72
C ILE A 52 13.69 -0.07 6.35
N ALA A 53 14.01 -1.21 5.74
CA ALA A 53 14.65 -1.25 4.44
C ALA A 53 13.79 -0.60 3.33
N LEU A 54 12.47 -0.81 3.35
CA LEU A 54 11.54 -0.20 2.41
C LEU A 54 11.46 1.32 2.62
N VAL A 55 11.37 1.80 3.86
CA VAL A 55 11.37 3.24 4.16
C VAL A 55 12.66 3.89 3.66
N ASP A 56 13.81 3.30 3.97
CA ASP A 56 15.11 3.81 3.54
C ASP A 56 15.22 3.85 2.00
N ALA A 57 14.72 2.82 1.31
CA ALA A 57 14.71 2.77 -0.15
C ALA A 57 13.78 3.84 -0.77
N ILE A 58 12.59 4.05 -0.20
CA ILE A 58 11.63 5.06 -0.65
C ILE A 58 12.21 6.47 -0.44
N GLU A 59 12.75 6.75 0.75
CA GLU A 59 13.39 8.01 1.08
C GLU A 59 14.57 8.29 0.13
N SER A 60 15.42 7.29 -0.12
CA SER A 60 16.53 7.43 -1.07
C SER A 60 16.04 7.66 -2.51
N ALA A 61 14.92 7.06 -2.91
CA ALA A 61 14.37 7.21 -4.25
C ALA A 61 13.66 8.56 -4.47
N LEU A 62 13.07 9.13 -3.41
CA LEU A 62 12.34 10.39 -3.44
C LEU A 62 12.63 11.23 -2.16
N PRO A 63 13.83 11.85 -2.05
CA PRO A 63 14.27 12.51 -0.81
C PRO A 63 13.38 13.65 -0.33
N ALA A 64 12.61 14.27 -1.22
CA ALA A 64 11.68 15.35 -0.90
C ALA A 64 10.54 14.93 0.04
N LEU A 65 10.27 13.64 0.21
CA LEU A 65 9.32 13.13 1.21
C LEU A 65 9.86 13.20 2.65
N GLY A 66 11.18 13.10 2.80
CA GLY A 66 11.84 12.75 4.06
C GLY A 66 11.38 11.40 4.62
N ARG A 67 11.95 11.02 5.77
CA ARG A 67 11.65 9.75 6.43
C ARG A 67 10.19 9.58 6.83
N SER A 68 9.54 10.64 7.32
CA SER A 68 8.12 10.58 7.70
C SER A 68 7.23 10.31 6.49
N GLY A 69 7.41 11.06 5.40
CA GLY A 69 6.62 10.86 4.18
C GLY A 69 6.90 9.51 3.53
N ALA A 70 8.13 8.99 3.62
CA ALA A 70 8.48 7.64 3.18
C ALA A 70 7.77 6.55 3.98
N PHE A 71 7.65 6.72 5.30
CA PHE A 71 6.85 5.83 6.15
C PHE A 71 5.35 5.94 5.85
N ASP A 72 4.83 7.16 5.69
CA ASP A 72 3.41 7.40 5.41
C ASP A 72 2.96 6.75 4.09
N ILE A 73 3.79 6.83 3.04
CA ILE A 73 3.45 6.17 1.77
C ILE A 73 3.57 4.65 1.87
N LEU A 74 4.53 4.11 2.64
CA LEU A 74 4.60 2.66 2.88
C LEU A 74 3.35 2.17 3.61
N LEU A 75 2.92 2.89 4.65
CA LEU A 75 1.70 2.64 5.40
C LEU A 75 0.47 2.65 4.49
N ALA A 76 0.35 3.68 3.63
CA ALA A 76 -0.73 3.76 2.65
C ALA A 76 -0.68 2.60 1.64
N ALA A 77 0.51 2.21 1.16
CA ALA A 77 0.68 1.16 0.17
C ALA A 77 0.13 -0.19 0.63
N TYR A 78 0.59 -0.70 1.79
CA TYR A 78 0.12 -2.01 2.23
C TYR A 78 -1.35 -1.98 2.68
N SER A 79 -1.81 -0.86 3.26
CA SER A 79 -3.19 -0.73 3.74
C SER A 79 -4.20 -0.70 2.58
N LEU A 80 -3.88 0.04 1.52
CA LEU A 80 -4.70 0.09 0.31
C LEU A 80 -4.62 -1.23 -0.46
N ALA A 81 -3.43 -1.82 -0.56
CA ALA A 81 -3.25 -3.11 -1.25
C ALA A 81 -4.07 -4.23 -0.62
N ALA A 82 -4.07 -4.33 0.72
CA ALA A 82 -4.87 -5.33 1.44
C ALA A 82 -6.34 -5.30 1.01
N THR A 83 -6.94 -4.12 1.00
CA THR A 83 -8.36 -3.95 0.65
C THR A 83 -8.61 -4.07 -0.86
N LEU A 84 -7.81 -3.39 -1.68
CA LEU A 84 -7.99 -3.40 -3.13
C LEU A 84 -7.82 -4.79 -3.74
N TRP A 85 -6.92 -5.60 -3.16
CA TRP A 85 -6.73 -6.97 -3.62
C TRP A 85 -7.99 -7.81 -3.45
N GLN A 86 -8.67 -7.70 -2.30
CA GLN A 86 -9.94 -8.40 -2.05
C GLN A 86 -11.07 -7.94 -2.97
N ILE A 87 -11.10 -6.64 -3.32
CA ILE A 87 -12.10 -6.09 -4.25
C ILE A 87 -11.83 -6.58 -5.68
N ALA A 88 -10.57 -6.57 -6.12
CA ALA A 88 -10.18 -6.96 -7.47
C ALA A 88 -10.21 -8.48 -7.69
N ASN A 89 -10.12 -9.27 -6.62
CA ASN A 89 -10.06 -10.74 -6.67
C ASN A 89 -11.10 -11.36 -5.73
N PRO A 90 -12.41 -11.23 -6.03
CA PRO A 90 -13.45 -11.84 -5.22
C PRO A 90 -13.39 -13.37 -5.28
N PRO A 91 -13.87 -14.08 -4.25
CA PRO A 91 -14.01 -15.54 -4.27
C PRO A 91 -14.86 -16.02 -5.47
N GLU A 92 -14.52 -17.18 -6.05
CA GLU A 92 -15.19 -17.74 -7.25
C GLU A 92 -16.73 -17.74 -7.14
N ARG A 93 -17.27 -18.10 -5.98
CA ARG A 93 -18.72 -18.10 -5.72
C ARG A 93 -19.40 -16.73 -5.95
N LEU A 94 -18.69 -15.63 -5.72
CA LEU A 94 -19.21 -14.28 -5.97
C LEU A 94 -19.04 -13.90 -7.43
N THR A 95 -17.94 -14.32 -8.06
CA THR A 95 -17.71 -14.13 -9.50
C THR A 95 -18.83 -14.75 -10.34
N ASP A 96 -19.23 -15.98 -10.01
CA ASP A 96 -20.34 -16.67 -10.70
C ASP A 96 -21.66 -15.92 -10.51
N ALA A 97 -21.95 -15.49 -9.27
CA ALA A 97 -23.16 -14.72 -8.97
C ALA A 97 -23.19 -13.36 -9.72
N TYR A 98 -22.05 -12.67 -9.82
CA TYR A 98 -21.96 -11.40 -10.57
C TYR A 98 -22.10 -11.60 -12.09
N ALA A 99 -21.74 -12.76 -12.62
CA ALA A 99 -21.98 -13.07 -14.02
C ALA A 99 -23.48 -13.27 -14.33
N GLU A 100 -24.26 -13.76 -13.36
CA GLU A 100 -25.72 -13.91 -13.46
C GLU A 100 -26.49 -12.61 -13.23
N GLU A 101 -25.95 -11.70 -12.40
CA GLU A 101 -26.55 -10.40 -12.08
C GLU A 101 -25.60 -9.21 -12.38
N PRO A 102 -25.42 -8.82 -13.66
CA PRO A 102 -24.43 -7.80 -14.05
C PRO A 102 -24.68 -6.41 -13.45
N GLU A 103 -25.92 -6.06 -13.08
CA GLU A 103 -26.22 -4.81 -12.38
C GLU A 103 -25.56 -4.69 -10.99
N LEU A 104 -25.18 -5.81 -10.37
CA LEU A 104 -24.54 -5.82 -9.05
C LEU A 104 -23.05 -5.46 -9.10
N LEU A 105 -22.41 -5.57 -10.26
CA LEU A 105 -21.00 -5.22 -10.45
C LEU A 105 -20.85 -4.26 -11.63
N PRO A 106 -21.07 -2.95 -11.40
CA PRO A 106 -20.88 -1.93 -12.42
C PRO A 106 -19.46 -2.00 -13.02
N PRO A 107 -19.28 -1.63 -14.31
CA PRO A 107 -17.96 -1.69 -14.97
C PRO A 107 -16.84 -0.96 -14.22
N GLU A 108 -17.16 0.08 -13.45
CA GLU A 108 -16.21 0.84 -12.63
C GLU A 108 -15.59 0.02 -11.49
N TRP A 109 -16.25 -1.07 -11.07
CA TRP A 109 -15.77 -2.00 -10.05
C TRP A 109 -14.91 -3.14 -10.61
N ASN A 110 -14.78 -3.25 -11.94
CA ASN A 110 -13.81 -4.13 -12.57
C ASN A 110 -12.40 -3.52 -12.48
N LEU A 111 -11.83 -3.57 -11.28
CA LEU A 111 -10.56 -2.93 -10.94
C LEU A 111 -9.37 -3.79 -11.41
N ASP A 112 -8.57 -3.25 -12.31
CA ASP A 112 -7.18 -3.70 -12.44
C ASP A 112 -6.41 -3.27 -11.17
N PHE A 113 -6.01 -4.24 -10.36
CA PHE A 113 -5.39 -4.01 -9.05
C PHE A 113 -4.16 -3.10 -9.13
N ALA A 114 -3.22 -3.41 -10.03
CA ALA A 114 -1.97 -2.68 -10.13
C ALA A 114 -2.19 -1.24 -10.61
N ALA A 115 -3.06 -1.04 -11.60
CA ALA A 115 -3.39 0.28 -12.11
C ALA A 115 -4.17 1.10 -11.07
N ALA A 116 -5.12 0.51 -10.35
CA ALA A 116 -5.87 1.18 -9.30
C ALA A 116 -4.96 1.62 -8.15
N LEU A 117 -4.12 0.71 -7.65
CA LEU A 117 -3.18 1.00 -6.57
C LEU A 117 -2.14 2.05 -7.01
N THR A 118 -1.61 1.97 -8.23
CA THR A 118 -0.67 2.98 -8.77
C THR A 118 -1.31 4.38 -8.79
N ARG A 119 -2.57 4.51 -9.23
CA ARG A 119 -3.27 5.81 -9.24
C ARG A 119 -3.43 6.38 -7.84
N LEU A 120 -3.88 5.57 -6.89
CA LEU A 120 -4.08 6.02 -5.50
C LEU A 120 -2.76 6.40 -4.83
N LEU A 121 -1.72 5.57 -4.96
CA LEU A 121 -0.41 5.88 -4.38
C LEU A 121 0.25 7.09 -5.02
N THR A 122 0.03 7.32 -6.32
CA THR A 122 0.48 8.55 -6.99
C THR A 122 -0.20 9.77 -6.38
N ALA A 123 -1.52 9.72 -6.17
CA ALA A 123 -2.26 10.82 -5.54
C ALA A 123 -1.78 11.09 -4.11
N THR A 124 -1.56 10.03 -3.31
CA THR A 124 -1.02 10.14 -1.94
C THR A 124 0.36 10.77 -1.94
N LEU A 125 1.28 10.30 -2.79
CA LEU A 125 2.64 10.85 -2.92
C LEU A 125 2.63 12.34 -3.30
N LEU A 126 1.78 12.74 -4.25
CA LEU A 126 1.66 14.15 -4.63
C LEU A 126 1.13 15.01 -3.47
N GLY A 127 0.17 14.49 -2.68
CA GLY A 127 -0.32 15.16 -1.48
C GLY A 127 0.76 15.33 -0.41
N LEU A 128 1.55 14.27 -0.13
CA LEU A 128 2.66 14.30 0.83
C LEU A 128 3.75 15.31 0.41
N LEU A 129 4.08 15.36 -0.89
CA LEU A 129 5.05 16.31 -1.43
C LEU A 129 4.57 17.76 -1.36
N ALA A 130 3.27 18.00 -1.57
CA ALA A 130 2.70 19.35 -1.47
C ALA A 130 2.58 19.85 -0.03
N GLY A 131 2.39 18.94 0.93
CA GLY A 131 2.28 19.24 2.36
C GLY A 131 3.62 19.35 3.10
N SER A 132 4.72 18.95 2.47
CA SER A 132 6.06 19.10 3.03
C SER A 132 6.40 20.60 3.09
N PRO A 133 6.55 21.19 4.29
CA PRO A 133 6.82 22.63 4.39
C PRO A 133 8.10 22.94 3.64
N CYS A 134 8.02 23.89 2.70
CA CYS A 134 9.19 24.50 2.10
C CYS A 134 10.01 25.08 3.26
N GLU A 135 11.17 24.51 3.56
CA GLU A 135 12.13 25.13 4.47
C GLU A 135 12.51 26.48 3.87
N CYS A 136 11.83 27.55 4.32
CA CYS A 136 12.21 28.92 4.05
C CYS A 136 13.64 29.10 4.56
N ARG A 137 14.60 28.97 3.65
CA ARG A 137 16.01 29.29 3.86
C ARG A 137 16.06 30.73 4.36
N SER A 138 16.30 30.93 5.64
CA SER A 138 16.37 32.25 6.27
C SER A 138 17.44 33.09 5.56
N PRO A 139 17.15 34.33 5.15
CA PRO A 139 18.20 35.22 4.68
C PRO A 139 19.07 35.56 5.89
N THR A 140 20.32 35.09 5.87
CA THR A 140 21.38 35.56 6.75
C THR A 140 21.41 37.08 6.73
N ARG A 141 21.23 37.70 7.91
CA ARG A 141 21.47 39.13 8.14
C ARG A 141 22.96 39.45 8.06
#